data_AF-A0A7J6KL27-F1
#
_entry.id   AF-A0A7J6KL27-F1
#
_cell.length_a   1.000
_cell.length_b   1.000
_cell.length_c   1.000
_cell.angle_alpha   90.00
_cell.angle_beta   90.00
_cell.angle_gamma   90.00
#
_symmetry.space_group_name_H-M   'P 1'
#
loop_
_entity.id
_entity.type
_entity.pdbx_description
1 polymer ?
#
loop_
_entity_poly.entity_id
_entity_poly.type
_entity_poly.pdbx_seq_one_letter_code
_entity_poly.pdbx_strand_id
1 'polypeptide(L)'
;TFRTTGFFTAVYSSWSNGHVERRHRSINQKLRRMVCEGVKFTDECEWQDVLDGVCGEINNGPVAKAQGLSPFDIIFNYSGSDAIIGVQKKLPNDKHEIWKKYRLAGLAATRESIRVAPQELKVGQTVYVANKDASKLDPRFIPDTIMELVAPNMVKLSNGTV
;
A
#
# COMPACT_ATOMS: atom_id res chain seq x y z
N THR A 1 6.07 -27.87 6.56
CA THR A 1 5.25 -27.36 5.43
C THR A 1 4.73 -25.99 5.81
N PHE A 2 5.21 -24.91 5.18
CA PHE A 2 4.65 -23.58 5.41
C PHE A 2 3.28 -23.52 4.72
N ARG A 3 2.21 -23.30 5.49
CA ARG A 3 0.89 -23.03 4.91
C ARG A 3 0.81 -21.54 4.63
N THR A 4 0.74 -21.17 3.36
CA THR A 4 0.49 -19.79 2.96
C THR A 4 -1.02 -19.57 2.90
N THR A 5 -1.53 -18.66 3.70
CA THR A 5 -2.95 -18.23 3.62
C THR A 5 -3.06 -17.13 2.56
N GLY A 6 -3.85 -17.35 1.52
CA GLY A 6 -4.18 -16.33 0.54
C GLY A 6 -5.22 -15.35 1.11
N PHE A 7 -4.93 -14.05 1.03
CA PHE A 7 -5.89 -12.99 1.37
C PHE A 7 -6.23 -12.22 0.09
N PHE A 8 -7.52 -12.13 -0.21
CA PHE A 8 -8.04 -11.41 -1.38
C PHE A 8 -8.70 -10.10 -0.94
N THR A 9 -8.54 -9.06 -1.74
CA THR A 9 -9.21 -7.77 -1.51
C THR A 9 -10.54 -7.70 -2.25
N ALA A 10 -11.47 -6.90 -1.73
CA ALA A 10 -12.71 -6.56 -2.41
C ALA A 10 -12.46 -6.07 -3.86
N VAL A 11 -13.39 -6.37 -4.75
CA VAL A 11 -13.22 -6.13 -6.19
C VAL A 11 -13.16 -4.63 -6.46
N TYR A 12 -12.23 -4.19 -7.32
CA TYR A 12 -12.01 -2.78 -7.68
C TYR A 12 -11.71 -1.85 -6.48
N SER A 13 -11.14 -2.42 -5.41
CA SER A 13 -10.81 -1.71 -4.18
C SER A 13 -9.29 -1.57 -4.04
N SER A 14 -8.64 -0.85 -4.97
CA SER A 14 -7.17 -0.69 -4.96
C SER A 14 -6.65 0.00 -3.68
N TRP A 15 -7.49 0.81 -3.03
CA TRP A 15 -7.18 1.40 -1.73
C TRP A 15 -6.98 0.35 -0.62
N SER A 16 -7.60 -0.84 -0.72
CA SER A 16 -7.39 -1.95 0.22
C SER A 16 -5.95 -2.46 0.20
N ASN A 17 -5.29 -2.37 -0.96
CA ASN A 17 -3.85 -2.61 -1.13
C ASN A 17 -3.05 -1.30 -1.31
N GLY A 18 -3.53 -0.20 -0.72
CA GLY A 18 -2.94 1.13 -0.92
C GLY A 18 -1.46 1.24 -0.58
N HIS A 19 -0.92 0.34 0.24
CA HIS A 19 0.51 0.25 0.50
C HIS A 19 1.32 -0.20 -0.72
N VAL A 20 0.82 -1.18 -1.49
CA VAL A 20 1.42 -1.64 -2.75
C VAL A 20 1.25 -0.57 -3.83
N GLU A 21 0.04 -0.01 -3.98
CA GLU A 21 -0.22 1.02 -4.99
C GLU A 21 0.63 2.27 -4.79
N ARG A 22 0.88 2.66 -3.53
CA ARG A 22 1.80 3.75 -3.22
C ARG A 22 3.23 3.41 -3.62
N ARG A 23 3.66 2.15 -3.52
CA ARG A 23 4.98 1.71 -3.99
C ARG A 23 5.07 1.75 -5.51
N HIS A 24 4.04 1.28 -6.24
CA HIS A 24 3.97 1.44 -7.69
C HIS A 24 4.16 2.90 -8.11
N ARG A 25 3.51 3.84 -7.42
CA ARG A 25 3.69 5.27 -7.68
C ARG A 25 5.13 5.74 -7.49
N SER A 26 5.79 5.34 -6.41
CA SER A 26 7.18 5.72 -6.14
C SER A 26 8.15 5.16 -7.19
N ILE A 27 7.97 3.90 -7.58
CA ILE A 27 8.77 3.24 -8.64
C ILE A 27 8.58 3.99 -9.96
N ASN A 28 7.33 4.18 -10.38
CA ASN A 28 7.01 4.88 -11.63
C ASN A 28 7.54 6.32 -11.65
N GLN A 29 7.50 7.03 -10.52
CA GLN A 29 8.02 8.39 -10.45
C GLN A 29 9.55 8.44 -10.67
N LYS A 30 10.30 7.51 -10.06
CA LYS A 30 11.75 7.41 -10.24
C LYS A 30 12.11 7.01 -11.68
N LEU A 31 11.47 5.97 -12.21
CA LEU A 31 11.71 5.52 -13.58
C LEU A 31 11.41 6.61 -14.60
N ARG A 32 10.27 7.32 -14.47
CA ARG A 32 9.94 8.46 -15.35
C ARG A 32 10.98 9.56 -15.29
N ARG A 33 11.50 9.86 -14.09
CA ARG A 33 12.56 10.85 -13.92
C ARG A 33 13.82 10.45 -14.68
N MET A 34 14.26 9.21 -14.56
CA MET A 34 15.43 8.69 -15.28
C MET A 34 15.25 8.79 -16.80
N VAL A 35 14.07 8.44 -17.32
CA VAL A 35 13.76 8.61 -18.75
C VAL A 35 13.82 10.08 -19.16
N CYS A 36 13.27 11.00 -18.36
CA CYS A 36 13.35 12.44 -18.62
C CYS A 36 14.79 12.98 -18.55
N GLU A 37 15.66 12.35 -17.75
CA GLU A 37 17.08 12.67 -17.62
C GLU A 37 17.95 12.01 -18.72
N GLY A 38 17.32 11.29 -19.66
CA GLY A 38 17.96 10.78 -20.87
C GLY A 38 18.41 9.31 -20.82
N VAL A 39 18.04 8.57 -19.77
CA VAL A 39 18.26 7.12 -19.71
C VAL A 39 17.43 6.44 -20.81
N LYS A 40 18.10 5.65 -21.64
CA LYS A 40 17.48 4.85 -22.71
C LYS A 40 17.70 3.38 -22.36
N PHE A 41 16.62 2.60 -22.39
CA PHE A 41 16.70 1.16 -22.20
C PHE A 41 16.90 0.51 -23.57
N THR A 42 18.07 -0.07 -23.79
CA THR A 42 18.48 -0.67 -25.06
C THR A 42 18.15 -2.16 -25.15
N ASP A 43 17.99 -2.84 -24.01
CA ASP A 43 17.50 -4.22 -23.90
C ASP A 43 16.74 -4.48 -22.59
N GLU A 44 16.20 -5.70 -22.44
CA GLU A 44 15.44 -6.13 -21.26
C GLU A 44 16.30 -6.26 -19.99
N CYS A 45 17.59 -6.59 -20.12
CA CYS A 45 18.51 -6.72 -18.99
C CYS A 45 18.78 -5.36 -18.36
N GLU A 46 19.01 -4.33 -19.18
CA GLU A 46 19.22 -2.95 -18.74
C GLU A 46 17.96 -2.40 -18.03
N TRP A 47 16.77 -2.73 -18.53
CA TRP A 47 15.52 -2.40 -17.83
C TRP A 47 15.45 -3.05 -16.44
N GLN A 48 15.79 -4.35 -16.35
CA GLN A 48 15.74 -5.09 -15.09
C GLN A 48 16.75 -4.54 -14.08
N ASP A 49 17.99 -4.26 -14.50
CA ASP A 49 19.03 -3.68 -13.64
C ASP A 49 18.61 -2.31 -13.09
N VAL A 50 18.00 -1.48 -13.93
CA VAL A 50 17.47 -0.17 -13.50
C VAL A 50 16.30 -0.34 -12.54
N LEU A 51 15.38 -1.27 -12.81
CA LEU A 51 14.27 -1.56 -11.92
C LEU A 51 14.77 -2.03 -10.54
N ASP A 52 15.77 -2.91 -10.51
CA ASP A 52 16.39 -3.41 -9.29
C ASP A 52 17.09 -2.29 -8.51
N GLY A 53 17.81 -1.40 -9.21
CA GLY A 53 18.40 -0.20 -8.63
C GLY A 53 17.35 0.73 -8.00
N VAL A 54 16.25 1.01 -8.71
CA VAL A 54 15.14 1.83 -8.20
C VAL A 54 14.48 1.18 -6.98
N CYS A 55 14.28 -0.14 -7.00
CA CYS A 55 13.74 -0.88 -5.86
C CYS A 55 14.70 -0.83 -4.66
N GLY A 56 16.00 -0.97 -4.89
CA GLY A 56 17.05 -0.81 -3.90
C GLY A 56 17.02 0.57 -3.24
N GLU A 57 16.97 1.64 -4.03
CA GLU A 57 16.87 3.01 -3.50
C GLU A 57 15.61 3.24 -2.67
N ILE A 58 14.46 2.71 -3.11
CA ILE A 58 13.19 2.84 -2.39
C ILE A 58 13.21 2.06 -1.07
N ASN A 59 13.88 0.91 -1.04
CA ASN A 59 13.99 0.06 0.14
C ASN A 59 15.02 0.59 1.15
N ASN A 60 16.05 1.29 0.69
CA ASN A 60 17.08 1.92 1.53
C ASN A 60 16.82 3.40 1.84
N GLY A 61 15.83 4.02 1.19
CA GLY A 61 15.50 5.43 1.39
C GLY A 61 14.78 5.73 2.71
N PRO A 62 15.06 6.87 3.36
CA PRO A 62 14.47 7.23 4.65
C PRO A 62 12.96 7.49 4.53
N VAL A 63 12.18 7.00 5.50
CA VAL A 63 10.75 7.29 5.61
C VAL A 63 10.53 8.32 6.70
N ALA A 64 10.03 9.51 6.33
CA ALA A 64 9.79 10.61 7.28
C ALA A 64 8.89 10.20 8.45
N LYS A 65 7.83 9.43 8.17
CA LYS A 65 6.92 8.89 9.20
C LYS A 65 7.56 7.82 10.09
N ALA A 66 8.68 7.25 9.69
CA ALA A 66 9.46 6.28 10.46
C ALA A 66 10.73 6.92 11.05
N GLN A 67 10.71 8.24 11.33
CA GLN A 67 11.82 8.98 11.94
C GLN A 67 13.14 8.94 11.17
N GLY A 68 13.08 8.70 9.85
CA GLY A 68 14.24 8.60 8.98
C GLY A 68 14.75 7.17 8.75
N LEU A 69 14.12 6.15 9.35
CA LEU A 69 14.43 4.75 9.07
C LEU A 69 13.98 4.35 7.66
N SER A 70 14.77 3.51 7.00
CA SER A 70 14.39 2.91 5.73
C SER A 70 13.52 1.66 5.93
N PRO A 71 12.75 1.23 4.91
CA PRO A 71 12.07 -0.06 4.93
C PRO A 71 13.01 -1.23 5.23
N PHE A 72 14.26 -1.18 4.75
CA PHE A 72 15.28 -2.18 5.02
C PHE A 72 15.65 -2.22 6.51
N ASP A 73 15.89 -1.07 7.14
CA ASP A 73 16.21 -0.97 8.58
C ASP A 73 15.07 -1.49 9.47
N ILE A 74 13.83 -1.39 8.99
CA ILE A 74 12.64 -1.89 9.68
C ILE A 74 12.55 -3.42 9.62
N ILE A 75 13.06 -4.04 8.54
CA ILE A 75 12.94 -5.49 8.27
C ILE A 75 14.19 -6.26 8.74
N PHE A 76 15.38 -5.74 8.51
CA PHE A 76 16.67 -6.40 8.74
C PHE A 76 17.46 -5.76 9.89
N ASN A 77 18.32 -6.54 10.54
CA ASN A 77 19.08 -6.12 11.73
C ASN A 77 20.44 -5.47 11.41
N TYR A 78 20.67 -5.10 10.15
CA TYR A 78 21.88 -4.44 9.67
C TYR A 78 21.47 -3.37 8.66
N SER A 79 22.22 -2.28 8.55
CA SER A 79 21.94 -1.24 7.56
C SER A 79 22.07 -1.80 6.16
N GLY A 80 21.07 -1.60 5.31
CA GLY A 80 21.04 -2.12 3.94
C GLY A 80 22.02 -1.46 2.98
N SER A 81 22.74 -0.43 3.43
CA SER A 81 23.88 0.13 2.72
C SER A 81 24.78 0.93 3.67
N ASP A 82 26.08 0.74 3.58
CA ASP A 82 27.11 1.63 4.15
C ASP A 82 27.13 3.02 3.45
N ALA A 83 26.33 3.21 2.40
CA ALA A 83 26.39 4.38 1.52
C ALA A 83 25.53 5.58 1.98
N ILE A 84 24.65 5.41 2.98
CA ILE A 84 23.85 6.51 3.54
C ILE A 84 24.08 6.61 5.06
N ILE A 85 25.35 6.58 5.47
CA ILE A 85 25.79 6.89 6.84
C ILE A 85 25.82 8.43 6.98
N GLY A 86 24.65 9.07 6.92
CA GLY A 86 24.52 10.51 7.17
C GLY A 86 24.08 10.82 8.59
N VAL A 87 23.29 9.94 9.20
CA VAL A 87 22.79 10.11 10.57
C VAL A 87 22.57 8.72 11.18
N GLN A 88 23.61 8.11 11.71
CA GLN A 88 23.44 6.96 12.61
C GLN A 88 22.73 7.45 13.89
N LYS A 89 21.40 7.53 13.85
CA LYS A 89 20.62 7.45 15.09
C LYS A 89 20.92 6.08 15.65
N LYS A 90 21.57 6.02 16.81
CA LYS A 90 21.76 4.79 17.59
C LYS A 90 20.41 4.07 17.65
N LEU A 91 20.28 2.98 16.89
CA LEU A 91 19.06 2.19 16.88
C LEU A 91 18.90 1.60 18.29
N PRO A 92 17.69 1.65 18.89
CA PRO A 92 17.43 0.97 20.15
C PRO A 92 17.84 -0.52 20.10
N ASN A 93 18.24 -1.08 21.23
CA ASN A 93 18.77 -2.45 21.28
C ASN A 93 17.73 -3.55 20.98
N ASP A 94 16.42 -3.26 21.02
CA ASP A 94 15.36 -4.23 20.77
C ASP A 94 14.49 -3.88 19.53
N LYS A 95 14.58 -4.75 18.51
CA LYS A 95 13.82 -4.72 17.26
C LYS A 95 12.31 -4.79 17.50
N HIS A 96 11.88 -5.56 18.50
CA HIS A 96 10.46 -5.68 18.80
C HIS A 96 9.88 -4.33 19.22
N GLU A 97 10.62 -3.58 20.03
CA GLU A 97 10.24 -2.23 20.45
C GLU A 97 10.31 -1.22 19.30
N ILE A 98 11.35 -1.23 18.48
CA ILE A 98 11.45 -0.36 17.28
C ILE A 98 10.26 -0.64 16.35
N TRP A 99 10.08 -1.89 15.93
CA TRP A 99 9.01 -2.25 15.01
C TRP A 99 7.64 -1.94 15.60
N LYS A 100 7.38 -2.32 16.86
CA LYS A 100 6.09 -2.09 17.51
C LYS A 100 5.85 -0.59 17.69
N LYS A 101 6.81 0.18 18.18
CA LYS A 101 6.68 1.63 18.39
C LYS A 101 6.47 2.38 17.07
N TYR A 102 7.28 2.12 16.04
CA TYR A 102 7.21 2.86 14.78
C TYR A 102 6.08 2.39 13.86
N ARG A 103 5.81 1.09 13.80
CA ARG A 103 4.66 0.56 13.04
C ARG A 103 3.35 0.99 13.69
N LEU A 104 3.20 0.84 15.01
CA LEU A 104 1.95 1.24 15.68
C LEU A 104 1.75 2.75 15.64
N ALA A 105 2.79 3.56 15.85
CA ALA A 105 2.68 5.02 15.73
C ALA A 105 2.33 5.44 14.30
N GLY A 106 2.96 4.84 13.28
CA GLY A 106 2.64 5.11 11.88
C GLY A 106 1.21 4.69 11.50
N LEU A 107 0.74 3.55 12.02
CA LEU A 107 -0.64 3.08 11.83
C LEU A 107 -1.65 3.99 12.54
N ALA A 108 -1.38 4.40 13.78
CA ALA A 108 -2.23 5.31 14.56
C ALA A 108 -2.35 6.68 13.87
N ALA A 109 -1.22 7.30 13.51
CA ALA A 109 -1.21 8.58 12.81
C ALA A 109 -1.92 8.50 11.44
N THR A 110 -1.82 7.36 10.76
CA THR A 110 -2.57 7.14 9.51
C THR A 110 -4.06 7.01 9.77
N ARG A 111 -4.48 6.26 10.79
CA ARG A 111 -5.91 6.14 11.17
C ARG A 111 -6.52 7.49 11.56
N GLU A 112 -5.82 8.29 12.36
CA GLU A 112 -6.26 9.64 12.77
C GLU A 112 -6.40 10.60 11.58
N SER A 113 -5.55 10.45 10.56
CA SER A 113 -5.61 11.28 9.35
C SER A 113 -6.79 10.96 8.43
N ILE A 114 -7.40 9.79 8.57
CA ILE A 114 -8.58 9.40 7.79
C ILE A 114 -9.82 9.90 8.54
N ARG A 115 -10.21 11.15 8.29
CA ARG A 115 -11.54 11.65 8.67
C ARG A 115 -12.59 11.00 7.78
N VAL A 116 -13.11 9.84 8.19
CA VAL A 116 -14.38 9.33 7.65
C VAL A 116 -15.45 9.69 8.66
N ALA A 117 -16.44 10.50 8.26
CA ALA A 117 -17.72 10.47 8.98
C ALA A 117 -18.29 9.07 8.71
N PRO A 118 -18.38 8.17 9.70
CA PRO A 118 -18.84 6.83 9.44
C PRO A 118 -20.32 6.93 9.09
N GLN A 119 -20.67 6.63 7.84
CA GLN A 119 -22.05 6.32 7.53
C GLN A 119 -22.29 4.92 8.08
N GLU A 120 -23.17 4.79 9.09
CA GLU A 120 -23.48 3.49 9.68
C GLU A 120 -24.18 2.60 8.65
N LEU A 121 -23.48 1.57 8.19
CA LEU A 121 -24.05 0.52 7.34
C LEU A 121 -24.85 -0.48 8.19
N LYS A 122 -26.03 -0.87 7.71
CA LYS A 122 -26.93 -1.81 8.41
C LYS A 122 -27.33 -2.97 7.51
N VAL A 123 -27.46 -4.17 8.07
CA VAL A 123 -28.01 -5.32 7.34
C VAL A 123 -29.45 -5.01 6.90
N GLY A 124 -29.79 -5.38 5.67
CA GLY A 124 -31.08 -5.06 5.03
C GLY A 124 -31.14 -3.67 4.40
N GLN A 125 -30.11 -2.84 4.57
CA GLN A 125 -30.03 -1.54 3.91
C GLN A 125 -29.79 -1.69 2.41
N THR A 126 -30.52 -0.90 1.62
CA THR A 126 -30.22 -0.73 0.19
C THR A 126 -29.05 0.22 0.00
N VAL A 127 -28.07 -0.21 -0.79
CA VAL A 127 -26.89 0.55 -1.19
C VAL A 127 -26.79 0.61 -2.71
N TYR A 128 -26.09 1.62 -3.21
CA TYR A 128 -25.86 1.80 -4.65
C TYR A 128 -24.42 1.44 -4.98
N VAL A 129 -24.23 0.38 -5.74
CA VAL A 129 -22.92 -0.19 -6.09
C VAL A 129 -22.50 0.28 -7.46
N ALA A 130 -21.24 0.67 -7.61
CA ALA A 130 -20.72 1.13 -8.90
C ALA A 130 -20.72 -0.01 -9.93
N ASN A 131 -21.39 0.21 -11.07
CA ASN A 131 -21.36 -0.68 -12.23
C ASN A 131 -20.02 -0.55 -12.94
N LYS A 132 -19.27 -1.65 -13.00
CA LYS A 132 -17.87 -1.68 -13.46
C LYS A 132 -17.75 -1.84 -14.96
N ASP A 133 -18.75 -2.45 -15.57
CA ASP A 133 -18.84 -2.70 -17.00
C ASP A 133 -19.80 -1.70 -17.68
N ALA A 134 -20.11 -0.59 -17.00
CA ALA A 134 -21.02 0.42 -17.52
C ALA A 134 -20.48 1.02 -18.82
N SER A 135 -21.21 0.81 -19.91
CA SER A 135 -20.99 1.54 -21.16
C SER A 135 -21.47 2.99 -21.05
N LYS A 136 -21.29 3.79 -22.10
CA LYS A 136 -21.61 5.23 -22.10
C LYS A 136 -23.06 5.55 -21.72
N LEU A 137 -24.00 4.65 -22.01
CA LEU A 137 -25.43 4.84 -21.77
C LEU A 137 -25.95 4.10 -20.53
N ASP A 138 -25.13 3.26 -19.92
CA ASP A 138 -25.56 2.43 -18.79
C ASP A 138 -25.55 3.23 -17.48
N PRO A 139 -26.44 2.88 -16.53
CA PRO A 139 -26.39 3.44 -15.19
C PRO A 139 -25.06 3.07 -14.52
N ARG A 140 -24.41 4.08 -13.93
CA ARG A 140 -23.15 3.92 -13.19
C ARG A 140 -23.33 3.28 -11.82
N PHE A 141 -24.55 3.25 -11.29
CA PHE A 141 -24.86 2.74 -9.96
C PHE A 141 -26.08 1.83 -10.01
N ILE A 142 -25.96 0.65 -9.42
CA ILE A 142 -27.00 -0.37 -9.38
C ILE A 142 -27.38 -0.59 -7.91
N PRO A 143 -28.67 -0.58 -7.56
CA PRO A 143 -29.10 -0.86 -6.20
C PRO A 143 -28.84 -2.32 -5.83
N ASP A 144 -28.36 -2.56 -4.61
CA ASP A 144 -28.18 -3.87 -4.00
C ASP A 144 -28.49 -3.80 -2.49
N THR A 145 -28.61 -4.93 -1.82
CA THR A 145 -28.95 -5.04 -0.40
C THR A 145 -27.79 -5.63 0.39
N ILE A 146 -27.49 -5.02 1.54
CA ILE A 146 -26.51 -5.55 2.49
C ILE A 146 -27.06 -6.80 3.17
N MET A 147 -26.42 -7.95 2.95
CA MET A 147 -26.76 -9.21 3.61
C MET A 147 -25.95 -9.42 4.89
N GLU A 148 -24.70 -8.93 4.93
CA GLU A 148 -23.79 -9.14 6.05
C GLU A 148 -22.81 -7.96 6.19
N LEU A 149 -22.47 -7.61 7.44
CA LEU A 149 -21.38 -6.68 7.75
C LEU A 149 -20.12 -7.48 8.06
N VAL A 150 -19.21 -7.62 7.10
CA VAL A 150 -17.98 -8.43 7.25
C VAL A 150 -16.92 -7.66 8.05
N ALA A 151 -16.86 -6.34 7.88
CA ALA A 151 -16.02 -5.42 8.65
C ALA A 151 -16.65 -4.01 8.63
N PRO A 152 -16.15 -3.03 9.42
CA PRO A 152 -16.74 -1.68 9.47
C PRO A 152 -16.90 -0.99 8.10
N ASN A 153 -16.08 -1.35 7.10
CA ASN A 153 -16.13 -0.81 5.74
C ASN A 153 -16.21 -1.92 4.68
N MET A 154 -16.70 -3.11 5.03
CA MET A 154 -16.76 -4.25 4.11
C MET A 154 -18.06 -5.01 4.34
N VAL A 155 -18.81 -5.23 3.27
CA VAL A 155 -20.16 -5.78 3.34
C VAL A 155 -20.34 -6.86 2.30
N LYS A 156 -21.13 -7.88 2.62
CA LYS A 156 -21.56 -8.86 1.63
C LYS A 156 -22.91 -8.45 1.09
N LEU A 157 -23.00 -8.38 -0.23
CA LEU A 157 -24.21 -7.98 -0.95
C LEU A 157 -25.05 -9.21 -1.35
N SER A 158 -26.29 -8.97 -1.77
CA SER A 158 -27.23 -10.04 -2.14
C SER A 158 -26.78 -10.83 -3.37
N ASN A 159 -26.02 -10.20 -4.27
CA ASN A 159 -25.40 -10.84 -5.43
C ASN A 159 -24.14 -11.68 -5.10
N GLY A 160 -23.75 -11.76 -3.82
CA GLY A 160 -22.57 -12.50 -3.37
C GLY A 160 -21.25 -11.73 -3.42
N THR A 161 -21.24 -10.49 -3.88
CA THR A 161 -20.05 -9.61 -3.91
C THR A 161 -19.67 -9.14 -2.50
N VAL A 162 -18.37 -9.02 -2.25
CA VAL A 162 -17.77 -8.49 -1.01
C VAL A 162 -16.92 -7.26 -1.30
#